data_AF-X1P0N4-F1
#
_entry.id   AF-X1P0N4-F1
#
_cell.length_a   1.000
_cell.length_b   1.000
_cell.length_c   1.000
_cell.angle_alpha   90.00
_cell.angle_beta   90.00
_cell.angle_gamma   90.00
#
_symmetry.space_group_name_H-M   'P 1'
#
loop_
_entity.id
_entity.type
_entity.pdbx_description
1 polymer ?
#
loop_
_entity_poly.entity_id
_entity_poly.type
_entity_poly.pdbx_seq_one_letter_code
_entity_poly.pdbx_strand_id
1 'polypeptide(L)'
;ASPIEALYLTRTLIGDLRIGVQESTIKEAMSSAFFDRKKQASEIIQKAIDKSNDLAVVFEIAKKGNLKKLKKVSLEVGKPIKAMLPRKVTTIKEGFEALGKPCAIEYKYDGFRLLIHKKNKDITLFTRSLENVTKQFPEVVEYILRYIKGKSFILDSEAVGFDKKTKEYKPFQDI
;
A
#
# COMPACT_ATOMS: atom_id res chain seq x y z
N ALA A 1 20.18 17.00 25.50
CA ALA A 1 20.53 15.90 24.59
C ALA A 1 22.05 15.78 24.56
N SER A 2 22.58 14.58 24.71
CA SER A 2 24.00 14.29 24.44
C SER A 2 24.34 14.58 22.98
N PRO A 3 25.64 14.72 22.60
CA PRO A 3 26.02 15.00 21.21
C PRO A 3 25.44 14.00 20.20
N ILE A 4 25.35 12.72 20.56
CA ILE A 4 24.77 11.68 19.69
C ILE A 4 23.24 11.74 19.63
N GLU A 5 22.57 12.02 20.75
CA GLU A 5 21.12 12.24 20.77
C GLU A 5 20.74 13.45 19.93
N ALA A 6 21.48 14.55 20.05
CA ALA A 6 21.25 15.76 19.28
C ALA A 6 21.39 15.51 17.77
N LEU A 7 22.37 14.68 17.36
CA LEU A 7 22.56 14.27 15.97
C LEU A 7 21.32 13.52 15.43
N TYR A 8 20.85 12.48 16.14
CA TYR A 8 19.72 11.67 15.67
C TYR A 8 18.37 12.38 15.80
N LEU A 9 18.19 13.26 16.79
CA LEU A 9 17.02 14.14 16.87
C LEU A 9 16.98 15.08 15.67
N THR A 10 18.09 15.76 15.35
CA THR A 10 18.17 16.67 14.20
C THR A 10 17.91 15.94 12.89
N ARG A 11 18.48 14.75 12.71
CA ARG A 11 18.24 13.91 11.53
C ARG A 11 16.78 13.44 11.40
N THR A 12 16.15 13.09 12.51
CA THR A 12 14.71 12.75 12.53
C THR A 12 13.86 13.93 12.09
N LEU A 13 14.15 15.13 12.60
CA LEU A 13 13.42 16.35 12.26
C LEU A 13 13.59 16.74 10.78
N ILE A 14 14.78 16.52 10.21
CA ILE A 14 15.06 16.75 8.79
C ILE A 14 14.44 15.65 7.90
N GLY A 15 14.06 14.50 8.47
CA GLY A 15 13.56 13.35 7.71
C GLY A 15 14.65 12.53 7.03
N ASP A 16 15.94 12.76 7.37
CA ASP A 16 17.09 12.07 6.77
C ASP A 16 17.97 11.41 7.84
N LEU A 17 17.57 10.21 8.27
CA LEU A 17 18.24 9.45 9.32
C LEU A 17 19.61 8.88 8.90
N ARG A 18 19.80 8.58 7.61
CA ARG A 18 21.02 7.97 7.05
C ARG A 18 21.54 6.72 7.78
N ILE A 19 20.65 5.90 8.30
CA ILE A 19 21.00 4.64 8.99
C ILE A 19 20.97 3.41 8.08
N GLY A 20 20.46 3.54 6.85
CA GLY A 20 20.37 2.41 5.90
C GLY A 20 19.37 1.32 6.29
N VAL A 21 18.53 1.56 7.30
CA VAL A 21 17.51 0.61 7.75
C VAL A 21 16.28 0.73 6.86
N GLN A 22 15.82 -0.41 6.36
CA GLN A 22 14.58 -0.54 5.60
C GLN A 22 13.57 -1.39 6.38
N GLU A 23 12.32 -1.38 5.96
CA GLU A 23 11.27 -2.22 6.55
C GLU A 23 11.63 -3.72 6.55
N SER A 24 12.34 -4.17 5.51
CA SER A 24 12.89 -5.53 5.41
C SER A 24 13.86 -5.84 6.55
N THR A 25 14.72 -4.89 6.92
CA THR A 25 15.64 -4.98 8.06
C THR A 25 14.86 -5.10 9.38
N ILE A 26 13.80 -4.30 9.56
CA ILE A 26 12.98 -4.33 10.78
C ILE A 26 12.27 -5.68 10.91
N LYS A 27 11.72 -6.20 9.81
CA LYS A 27 11.12 -7.54 9.76
C LYS A 27 12.12 -8.63 10.18
N GLU A 28 13.33 -8.62 9.64
CA GLU A 28 14.36 -9.59 10.02
C GLU A 28 14.76 -9.43 11.50
N ALA A 29 14.84 -8.20 12.00
CA ALA A 29 15.10 -7.94 13.42
C ALA A 29 13.99 -8.52 14.33
N MET A 30 12.71 -8.34 13.98
CA MET A 30 11.59 -8.94 14.71
C MET A 30 11.65 -10.48 14.69
N SER A 31 11.94 -11.07 13.53
CA SER A 31 12.13 -12.52 13.39
C SER A 31 13.28 -13.04 14.26
N SER A 32 14.40 -12.31 14.30
CA SER A 32 15.55 -12.67 15.12
C SER A 32 15.31 -12.49 16.62
N ALA A 33 14.60 -11.43 17.02
CA ALA A 33 14.41 -11.08 18.43
C ALA A 33 13.35 -11.95 19.13
N PHE A 34 12.30 -12.36 18.41
CA PHE A 34 11.14 -13.02 19.02
C PHE A 34 10.89 -14.44 18.53
N PHE A 35 11.59 -14.90 17.49
CA PHE A 35 11.32 -16.20 16.83
C PHE A 35 12.58 -16.97 16.40
N ASP A 36 13.74 -16.66 16.99
CA ASP A 36 15.01 -17.37 16.74
C ASP A 36 15.39 -17.48 15.24
N ARG A 37 15.13 -16.43 14.46
CA ARG A 37 15.43 -16.37 13.01
C ARG A 37 14.78 -17.47 12.17
N LYS A 38 13.65 -18.02 12.61
CA LYS A 38 12.88 -18.97 11.80
C LYS A 38 12.43 -18.29 10.51
N LYS A 39 12.86 -18.81 9.35
CA LYS A 39 12.49 -18.29 8.02
C LYS A 39 10.97 -18.13 7.86
N GLN A 40 10.21 -19.11 8.37
CA GLN A 40 8.76 -19.09 8.37
C GLN A 40 8.17 -17.89 9.14
N ALA A 41 8.80 -17.45 10.24
CA ALA A 41 8.35 -16.29 11.00
C ALA A 41 8.54 -14.99 10.19
N SER A 42 9.67 -14.83 9.51
CA SER A 42 9.94 -13.68 8.64
C SER A 42 8.86 -13.52 7.55
N GLU A 43 8.49 -14.63 6.88
CA GLU A 43 7.43 -14.61 5.87
C GLU A 43 6.05 -14.27 6.43
N ILE A 44 5.72 -14.78 7.63
CA ILE A 44 4.45 -14.47 8.31
C ILE A 44 4.41 -13.00 8.72
N ILE A 45 5.51 -12.46 9.24
CA ILE A 45 5.62 -11.05 9.63
C ILE A 45 5.47 -10.16 8.40
N GLN A 46 6.15 -10.46 7.29
CA GLN A 46 6.00 -9.70 6.04
C GLN A 46 4.54 -9.66 5.59
N LYS A 47 3.87 -10.82 5.53
CA LYS A 47 2.46 -10.90 5.15
C LYS A 47 1.55 -10.13 6.09
N ALA A 48 1.87 -10.06 7.38
CA ALA A 48 1.11 -9.27 8.35
C ALA A 48 1.33 -7.76 8.14
N ILE A 49 2.56 -7.34 7.85
CA ILE A 49 2.88 -5.94 7.53
C ILE A 49 2.18 -5.53 6.24
N ASP A 50 2.26 -6.33 5.17
CA ASP A 50 1.63 -6.03 3.88
C ASP A 50 0.11 -5.85 4.00
N LYS A 51 -0.54 -6.64 4.88
CA LYS A 51 -1.99 -6.60 5.06
C LYS A 51 -2.48 -5.48 5.98
N SER A 52 -1.76 -5.24 7.08
CA SER A 52 -2.16 -4.24 8.07
C SER A 52 -1.67 -2.85 7.72
N ASN A 53 -0.56 -2.78 6.98
CA ASN A 53 0.25 -1.58 6.76
C ASN A 53 0.56 -0.82 8.07
N ASP A 54 0.65 -1.55 9.18
CA ASP A 54 0.82 -1.02 10.53
C ASP A 54 1.90 -1.82 11.25
N LEU A 55 3.10 -1.26 11.23
CA LEU A 55 4.28 -1.88 11.82
C LEU A 55 4.15 -2.01 13.34
N ALA A 56 3.49 -1.07 14.01
CA ALA A 56 3.34 -1.07 15.46
C ALA A 56 2.43 -2.23 15.91
N VAL A 57 1.30 -2.45 15.22
CA VAL A 57 0.41 -3.58 15.50
C VAL A 57 1.12 -4.91 15.28
N VAL A 58 1.87 -5.03 14.18
CA VAL A 58 2.63 -6.26 13.90
C VAL A 58 3.71 -6.50 14.96
N PHE A 59 4.44 -5.46 15.35
CA PHE A 59 5.46 -5.54 16.39
C PHE A 59 4.89 -6.00 17.73
N GLU A 60 3.77 -5.44 18.17
CA GLU A 60 3.11 -5.83 19.43
C GLU A 60 2.65 -7.29 19.43
N ILE A 61 2.22 -7.82 18.29
CA ILE A 61 1.87 -9.24 18.16
C ILE A 61 3.13 -10.12 18.14
N ALA A 62 4.17 -9.68 17.43
CA ALA A 62 5.45 -10.38 17.32
C ALA A 62 6.15 -10.49 18.68
N LYS A 63 6.19 -9.40 19.45
CA LYS A 63 6.75 -9.33 20.81
C LYS A 63 6.13 -10.35 21.77
N LYS A 64 4.85 -10.70 21.57
CA LYS A 64 4.12 -11.71 22.35
C LYS A 64 4.37 -13.15 21.86
N GLY A 65 5.25 -13.36 20.88
CA GLY A 65 5.57 -14.68 20.33
C GLY A 65 4.42 -15.35 19.56
N ASN A 66 3.39 -14.60 19.13
CA ASN A 66 2.15 -15.18 18.65
C ASN A 66 2.05 -15.25 17.11
N LEU A 67 2.71 -16.25 16.51
CA LEU A 67 2.64 -16.49 15.06
C LEU A 67 1.22 -16.76 14.55
N LYS A 68 0.37 -17.41 15.35
CA LYS A 68 -1.02 -17.70 14.96
C LYS A 68 -1.82 -16.41 14.78
N LYS A 69 -1.61 -15.43 15.65
CA LYS A 69 -2.26 -14.11 15.56
C LYS A 69 -1.72 -13.29 14.39
N LEU A 70 -0.42 -13.35 14.10
CA LEU A 70 0.14 -12.72 12.89
C LEU A 70 -0.49 -13.27 11.61
N LYS A 71 -0.72 -14.59 11.52
CA LYS A 71 -1.41 -15.20 10.36
C LYS A 71 -2.86 -14.73 10.21
N LYS A 72 -3.51 -14.35 11.31
CA LYS A 72 -4.90 -13.86 11.34
C LYS A 72 -5.01 -12.37 11.03
N VAL A 73 -3.90 -11.64 10.90
CA VAL A 73 -3.94 -10.26 10.41
C VAL A 73 -4.56 -10.24 9.02
N SER A 74 -5.60 -9.42 8.87
CA SER A 74 -6.39 -9.27 7.66
C SER A 74 -6.37 -7.83 7.19
N LEU A 75 -6.82 -7.62 5.95
CA LEU A 75 -7.08 -6.29 5.42
C LEU A 75 -8.24 -5.65 6.19
N GLU A 76 -8.11 -4.36 6.46
CA GLU A 76 -9.15 -3.56 7.13
C GLU A 76 -9.51 -2.36 6.26
N VAL A 77 -10.80 -2.17 6.01
CA VAL A 77 -11.28 -0.99 5.28
C VAL A 77 -10.99 0.27 6.11
N GLY A 78 -10.45 1.30 5.47
CA GLY A 78 -9.97 2.52 6.11
C GLY A 78 -8.47 2.53 6.43
N LYS A 79 -7.78 1.37 6.36
CA LYS A 79 -6.31 1.31 6.43
C LYS A 79 -5.74 1.14 5.04
N PRO A 80 -4.87 2.05 4.55
CA PRO A 80 -4.33 1.96 3.20
C PRO A 80 -3.43 0.72 3.07
N ILE A 81 -3.42 0.10 1.90
CA ILE A 81 -2.62 -1.10 1.61
C ILE A 81 -1.54 -0.73 0.60
N LYS A 82 -0.36 -1.33 0.70
CA LYS A 82 0.68 -1.15 -0.31
C LYS A 82 0.21 -1.67 -1.66
N ALA A 83 0.24 -0.78 -2.65
CA ALA A 83 -0.19 -1.11 -4.00
C ALA A 83 0.75 -2.14 -4.63
N MET A 84 0.19 -3.11 -5.34
CA MET A 84 0.99 -4.08 -6.10
C MET A 84 1.77 -3.34 -7.21
N LEU A 85 3.07 -3.65 -7.31
CA LEU A 85 3.96 -3.03 -8.30
C LEU A 85 4.17 -3.97 -9.49
N PRO A 86 4.18 -3.43 -10.73
CA PRO A 86 4.42 -4.23 -11.91
C PRO A 86 5.90 -4.58 -12.05
N ARG A 87 6.18 -5.74 -12.64
CA ARG A 87 7.51 -6.08 -13.16
C ARG A 87 7.61 -5.58 -14.59
N LYS A 88 8.62 -4.77 -14.89
CA LYS A 88 8.90 -4.32 -16.26
C LYS A 88 9.45 -5.50 -17.08
N VAL A 89 8.93 -5.64 -18.29
CA VAL A 89 9.38 -6.60 -19.30
C VAL A 89 9.56 -5.86 -20.62
N THR A 90 10.42 -6.37 -21.50
CA THR A 90 10.72 -5.72 -22.79
C THR A 90 9.96 -6.34 -23.94
N THR A 91 9.55 -7.60 -23.81
CA THR A 91 8.79 -8.31 -24.84
C THR A 91 7.51 -8.94 -24.30
N ILE A 92 6.54 -9.17 -25.19
CA ILE A 92 5.28 -9.85 -24.86
C ILE A 92 5.57 -11.27 -24.33
N LYS A 93 6.55 -11.97 -24.93
CA LYS A 93 6.96 -13.32 -24.52
C LYS A 93 7.45 -13.34 -23.07
N GLU A 94 8.35 -12.43 -22.69
CA GLU A 94 8.83 -12.28 -21.31
C GLU A 94 7.68 -11.99 -20.34
N GLY A 95 6.69 -11.18 -20.77
CA GLY A 95 5.49 -10.92 -19.98
C GLY A 95 4.73 -12.19 -19.61
N PHE A 96 4.47 -13.06 -20.60
CA PHE A 96 3.80 -14.34 -20.37
C PHE A 96 4.66 -15.34 -19.58
N GLU A 97 5.98 -15.33 -19.75
CA GLU A 97 6.89 -16.16 -18.95
C GLU A 97 6.92 -15.72 -17.48
N ALA A 98 6.86 -14.41 -17.22
CA ALA A 98 6.87 -13.85 -15.88
C ALA A 98 5.55 -14.03 -15.12
N LEU A 99 4.40 -13.95 -15.82
CA LEU A 99 3.05 -13.98 -15.20
C LEU A 99 2.34 -15.33 -15.32
N GLY A 100 2.73 -16.17 -16.27
CA GLY A 100 2.06 -17.44 -16.57
C GLY A 100 0.83 -17.28 -17.49
N LYS A 101 0.16 -18.40 -17.76
CA LYS A 101 -1.04 -18.49 -18.61
C LYS A 101 -2.16 -19.27 -17.89
N PRO A 102 -3.44 -18.84 -17.97
CA PRO A 102 -3.93 -17.64 -18.69
C PRO A 102 -3.59 -16.34 -17.95
N CYS A 103 -3.57 -15.21 -18.68
CA CYS A 103 -3.44 -13.88 -18.10
C CYS A 103 -4.47 -12.90 -18.71
N ALA A 104 -4.88 -11.90 -17.92
CA ALA A 104 -5.65 -10.76 -18.41
C ALA A 104 -4.69 -9.66 -18.89
N ILE A 105 -5.10 -8.93 -19.93
CA ILE A 105 -4.36 -7.77 -20.46
C ILE A 105 -5.26 -6.56 -20.26
N GLU A 106 -4.75 -5.57 -19.55
CA GLU A 106 -5.47 -4.33 -19.25
C GLU A 106 -4.69 -3.13 -19.78
N TYR A 107 -5.40 -2.06 -20.16
CA TYR A 107 -4.76 -0.81 -20.53
C TYR A 107 -4.04 -0.21 -19.33
N LYS A 108 -2.79 0.21 -19.53
CA LYS A 108 -2.09 1.02 -18.54
C LYS A 108 -2.49 2.48 -18.72
N TYR A 109 -3.42 2.93 -17.89
CA TYR A 109 -3.82 4.33 -17.83
C TYR A 109 -2.69 5.24 -17.31
N ASP A 110 -2.76 6.51 -17.68
CA ASP A 110 -1.86 7.58 -17.23
C ASP A 110 -2.66 8.53 -16.34
N GLY A 111 -2.75 8.19 -15.05
CA GLY A 111 -3.61 8.89 -14.11
C GLY A 111 -3.08 8.87 -12.69
N PHE A 112 -3.96 9.22 -11.76
CA PHE A 112 -3.71 9.15 -10.33
C PHE A 112 -4.22 7.82 -9.80
N ARG A 113 -3.31 6.94 -9.38
CA ARG A 113 -3.69 5.68 -8.73
C ARG A 113 -4.34 5.95 -7.38
N LEU A 114 -5.60 5.54 -7.24
CA LEU A 114 -6.42 5.70 -6.04
C LEU A 114 -6.87 4.34 -5.51
N LEU A 115 -6.57 4.10 -4.25
CA LEU A 115 -7.15 3.03 -3.45
C LEU A 115 -8.40 3.56 -2.76
N ILE A 116 -9.55 3.03 -3.15
CA ILE A 116 -10.87 3.48 -2.68
C ILE A 116 -11.36 2.51 -1.62
N HIS A 117 -11.38 2.97 -0.37
CA HIS A 117 -11.91 2.23 0.77
C HIS A 117 -13.34 2.70 1.03
N LYS A 118 -14.31 1.78 1.03
CA LYS A 118 -15.69 2.09 1.39
C LYS A 118 -16.18 1.17 2.49
N LYS A 119 -16.73 1.76 3.56
CA LYS A 119 -17.44 1.05 4.63
C LYS A 119 -18.77 1.75 4.88
N ASN A 120 -19.87 1.07 4.56
CA ASN A 120 -21.22 1.62 4.50
C ASN A 120 -21.28 2.85 3.58
N LYS A 121 -21.37 4.06 4.17
CA LYS A 121 -21.36 5.34 3.46
C LYS A 121 -20.04 6.10 3.61
N ASP A 122 -19.14 5.62 4.46
CA ASP A 122 -17.84 6.24 4.67
C ASP A 122 -16.90 5.81 3.54
N ILE A 123 -16.32 6.80 2.86
CA ILE A 123 -15.36 6.60 1.78
C ILE A 123 -14.05 7.29 2.15
N THR A 124 -12.95 6.61 1.87
CA THR A 124 -11.61 7.18 2.00
C THR A 124 -10.80 6.82 0.77
N LEU A 125 -10.12 7.81 0.21
CA LEU A 125 -9.28 7.68 -0.97
C LEU A 125 -7.82 7.80 -0.54
N PHE A 126 -7.02 6.80 -0.90
CA PHE A 126 -5.57 6.81 -0.65
C PHE A 126 -4.78 6.79 -1.94
N THR A 127 -3.67 7.52 -1.98
CA THR A 127 -2.72 7.46 -3.09
C THR A 127 -1.84 6.22 -3.00
N ARG A 128 -1.01 5.99 -4.03
CA ARG A 128 0.08 4.99 -3.99
C ARG A 128 1.03 5.18 -2.80
N SER A 129 1.25 6.43 -2.39
CA SER A 129 2.10 6.79 -1.24
C SER A 129 1.33 6.73 0.09
N LEU A 130 0.10 6.19 0.08
CA LEU A 130 -0.75 5.97 1.25
C LEU A 130 -1.28 7.27 1.87
N GLU A 131 -1.23 8.38 1.14
CA GLU A 131 -1.76 9.67 1.59
C GLU A 131 -3.27 9.74 1.40
N ASN A 132 -3.98 10.31 2.37
CA ASN A 132 -5.43 10.50 2.28
C ASN A 132 -5.76 11.73 1.44
N VAL A 133 -6.32 11.51 0.25
CA VAL A 133 -6.70 12.56 -0.72
C VAL A 133 -8.21 12.70 -0.88
N THR A 134 -8.99 12.17 0.06
CA THR A 134 -10.47 12.16 -0.01
C THR A 134 -11.06 13.54 -0.26
N LYS A 135 -10.48 14.58 0.35
CA LYS A 135 -10.94 15.98 0.19
C LYS A 135 -10.60 16.60 -1.16
N GLN A 136 -9.60 16.05 -1.86
CA GLN A 136 -9.16 16.57 -3.16
C GLN A 136 -10.05 16.08 -4.31
N PHE A 137 -10.71 14.93 -4.13
CA PHE A 137 -11.55 14.29 -5.16
C PHE A 137 -12.99 14.02 -4.65
N PRO A 138 -13.76 15.07 -4.28
CA PRO A 138 -15.14 14.90 -3.80
C PRO A 138 -16.07 14.27 -4.85
N GLU A 139 -15.82 14.53 -6.13
CA GLU A 139 -16.57 13.94 -7.24
C GLU A 139 -16.41 12.42 -7.29
N VAL A 140 -15.19 11.90 -7.06
CA VAL A 140 -14.96 10.45 -6.99
C VAL A 140 -15.79 9.85 -5.87
N VAL A 141 -15.82 10.48 -4.69
CA VAL A 141 -16.66 10.02 -3.56
C VAL A 141 -18.14 9.92 -3.96
N GLU A 142 -18.68 10.94 -4.64
CA GLU A 142 -20.07 10.92 -5.14
C GLU A 142 -20.31 9.77 -6.13
N TYR A 143 -19.41 9.59 -7.11
CA TYR A 143 -19.52 8.53 -8.11
C TYR A 143 -19.54 7.14 -7.46
N ILE A 144 -18.65 6.90 -6.50
CA ILE A 144 -18.57 5.61 -5.80
C ILE A 144 -19.85 5.34 -4.99
N LEU A 145 -20.40 6.34 -4.30
CA LEU A 145 -21.65 6.19 -3.55
C LEU A 145 -22.85 5.89 -4.45
N ARG A 146 -22.92 6.52 -5.63
CA ARG A 146 -24.07 6.39 -6.53
C ARG A 146 -24.03 5.12 -7.37
N TYR A 147 -22.86 4.76 -7.90
CA TYR A 147 -22.77 3.74 -8.96
C TYR A 147 -22.16 2.41 -8.50
N ILE A 148 -21.40 2.37 -7.40
CA ILE A 148 -20.77 1.14 -6.95
C ILE A 148 -21.58 0.48 -5.83
N LYS A 149 -22.07 -0.73 -6.12
CA LYS A 149 -22.80 -1.57 -5.16
C LYS A 149 -21.82 -2.28 -4.22
N GLY A 150 -22.15 -2.29 -2.93
CA GLY A 150 -21.38 -3.00 -1.91
C GLY A 150 -21.32 -2.22 -0.61
N LYS A 151 -21.42 -2.93 0.53
CA LYS A 151 -21.35 -2.31 1.86
C LYS A 151 -19.91 -2.11 2.34
N SER A 152 -18.98 -2.99 1.96
CA SER A 152 -17.60 -2.93 2.44
C SER A 152 -16.65 -3.42 1.36
N PHE A 153 -15.74 -2.59 0.88
CA PHE A 153 -14.76 -2.98 -0.14
C PHE A 153 -13.52 -2.07 -0.15
N ILE A 154 -12.51 -2.56 -0.87
CA ILE A 154 -11.32 -1.82 -1.27
C ILE A 154 -11.18 -2.00 -2.78
N LEU A 155 -11.11 -0.90 -3.52
CA LEU A 155 -10.87 -0.92 -4.97
C LEU A 155 -9.50 -0.32 -5.28
N ASP A 156 -8.77 -0.97 -6.17
CA ASP A 156 -7.57 -0.43 -6.79
C ASP A 156 -7.97 0.13 -8.15
N SER A 157 -7.71 1.42 -8.37
CA SER A 157 -8.25 2.16 -9.50
C SER A 157 -7.30 3.24 -9.97
N GLU A 158 -7.50 3.71 -11.21
CA GLU A 158 -6.82 4.88 -11.75
C GLU A 158 -7.86 5.98 -12.00
N ALA A 159 -7.66 7.14 -11.39
CA ALA A 159 -8.40 8.36 -11.73
C ALA A 159 -7.72 9.05 -12.92
N VAL A 160 -8.45 9.21 -14.01
CA VAL A 160 -7.98 9.83 -15.25
C VAL A 160 -8.79 11.06 -15.57
N GLY A 161 -8.12 12.12 -16.03
CA GLY A 161 -8.79 13.29 -16.57
C GLY A 161 -9.57 12.90 -17.82
N PHE A 162 -10.80 13.39 -17.94
CA PHE A 162 -11.68 13.06 -19.07
C PHE A 162 -12.40 14.29 -19.58
N ASP A 163 -12.23 14.60 -20.86
CA ASP A 163 -12.94 15.70 -21.50
C ASP A 163 -14.34 15.26 -21.95
N LYS A 164 -15.37 15.86 -21.35
CA LYS A 164 -16.77 15.49 -21.64
C LYS A 164 -17.21 15.87 -23.05
N LYS A 165 -16.57 16.85 -23.70
CA LYS A 165 -16.89 17.33 -25.05
C LYS A 165 -16.21 16.46 -26.11
N THR A 166 -14.90 16.27 -26.00
CA THR A 166 -14.14 15.48 -26.99
C THR A 166 -14.23 13.97 -26.75
N LYS A 167 -14.64 13.55 -25.55
CA LYS A 167 -14.68 12.14 -25.09
C LYS A 167 -13.30 11.48 -24.99
N GLU A 168 -12.26 12.28 -24.81
CA GLU A 168 -10.88 11.80 -24.73
C GLU A 168 -10.32 11.88 -23.31
N TYR A 169 -9.35 11.01 -23.03
CA TYR A 169 -8.56 11.10 -21.80
C TYR A 169 -7.57 12.25 -21.89
N LYS A 170 -7.39 12.96 -20.78
CA LYS A 170 -6.38 14.01 -20.66
C LYS A 170 -5.05 13.45 -20.16
N PRO A 171 -3.92 14.07 -20.53
CA PRO A 171 -2.62 13.77 -19.93
C PRO A 171 -2.65 13.95 -18.40
N PHE A 172 -1.79 13.20 -17.69
CA PHE A 172 -1.68 13.27 -16.24
C PHE A 172 -1.47 14.69 -15.68
N GLN A 173 -0.77 15.55 -16.42
CA GLN A 173 -0.46 16.92 -16.03
C GLN A 173 -1.68 17.85 -15.94
N ASP A 174 -2.78 17.46 -16.59
CA ASP A 174 -4.02 18.25 -16.68
C ASP A 174 -5.13 17.71 -15.74
N ILE A 175 -4.77 16.80 -14.82
CA ILE A 175 -5.67 16.21 -13.83
C ILE A 175 -5.65 17.01 -12.52
#